data_AF-A0A0C3K0G8-F1
#
_entry.id   AF-A0A0C3K0G8-F1
#
_cell.length_a   1.000
_cell.length_b   1.000
_cell.length_c   1.000
_cell.angle_alpha   90.00
_cell.angle_beta   90.00
_cell.angle_gamma   90.00
#
_symmetry.space_group_name_H-M   'P 1'
#
loop_
_entity.id
_entity.type
_entity.pdbx_description
1 polymer ?
#
loop_
_entity_poly.entity_id
_entity_poly.type
_entity_poly.pdbx_seq_one_letter_code
_entity_poly.pdbx_strand_id
1 'polypeptide(L)'
;MAKLWGVLTHQEVYECLPAGTLPKSLRTWVQLGPAIHQLPEEVMEVIAGAAATKQQAMQECKCQAKERHQERWRSKQRAKRESCSVDGSDGEGDDDDGDTSAEYMRLPTDE
;
A
#
# COMPACT_ATOMS: atom_id res chain seq x y z
N MET A 1 11.30 18.30 12.96
CA MET A 1 11.56 17.23 13.95
C MET A 1 10.64 16.07 13.64
N ALA A 2 11.20 14.92 13.27
CA ALA A 2 10.40 13.71 13.07
C ALA A 2 9.74 13.33 14.40
N LYS A 3 8.43 13.10 14.40
CA LYS A 3 7.72 12.66 15.60
C LYS A 3 8.27 11.29 15.98
N LEU A 4 8.91 11.16 17.15
CA LEU A 4 9.43 9.87 17.68
C LEU A 4 8.36 8.76 17.69
N TRP A 5 7.10 9.16 17.85
CA TRP A 5 5.92 8.30 17.86
C TRP A 5 5.30 8.06 16.47
N GLY A 6 5.71 8.79 15.42
CA GLY A 6 5.42 8.53 14.00
C GLY A 6 4.03 8.00 13.63
N VAL A 7 3.91 6.67 13.60
CA VAL A 7 2.74 5.86 13.18
C VAL A 7 1.89 5.34 14.34
N LEU A 8 2.31 5.57 15.58
CA LEU A 8 1.55 5.21 16.77
C LEU A 8 0.38 6.16 16.98
N THR A 9 -0.73 5.57 17.37
CA THR A 9 -1.91 6.26 17.87
C THR A 9 -1.69 6.66 19.33
N HIS A 10 -2.54 7.57 19.80
CA HIS A 10 -2.51 8.02 21.18
C HIS A 10 -2.65 6.83 22.15
N GLN A 11 -3.56 5.90 21.87
CA GLN A 11 -3.80 4.74 22.70
C GLN A 11 -2.60 3.80 22.75
N GLU A 12 -1.99 3.50 21.60
CA GLU A 12 -0.81 2.62 21.54
C GLU A 12 0.36 3.20 22.36
N VAL A 13 0.53 4.51 22.38
CA VAL A 13 1.54 5.14 23.25
C VAL A 13 1.24 4.87 24.73
N TYR A 14 -0.02 4.97 25.15
CA TYR A 14 -0.39 4.65 26.54
C TYR A 14 -0.24 3.15 26.85
N GLU A 15 -0.43 2.26 25.88
CA GLU A 15 -0.22 0.81 26.04
C GLU A 15 1.26 0.44 26.16
N CYS A 16 2.16 1.21 25.52
CA CYS A 16 3.61 1.03 25.68
C CYS A 16 4.14 1.52 27.04
N LEU A 17 3.34 2.27 27.79
CA LEU A 17 3.76 2.88 29.05
C LEU A 17 3.29 2.08 30.27
N PRO A 18 4.11 1.99 31.33
CA PRO A 18 3.64 1.45 32.60
C PRO A 18 2.46 2.27 33.14
N ALA A 19 1.57 1.63 33.90
CA ALA A 19 0.43 2.32 34.48
C ALA A 19 0.90 3.43 35.43
N GLY A 20 0.42 4.66 35.19
CA GLY A 20 0.71 5.82 36.04
C GLY A 20 1.88 6.69 35.59
N THR A 21 2.58 6.36 34.50
CA THR A 21 3.70 7.19 34.00
C THR A 21 3.25 8.51 33.39
N LEU A 22 2.07 8.53 32.75
CA LEU A 22 1.47 9.74 32.20
C LEU A 22 0.03 9.93 32.71
N PRO A 23 -0.36 11.18 33.03
CA PRO A 23 -1.73 11.48 33.43
C PRO A 23 -2.68 11.23 32.25
N LYS A 24 -3.83 10.60 32.53
CA LYS A 24 -4.89 10.30 31.55
C LYS A 24 -5.62 11.55 31.02
N SER A 25 -5.30 12.73 31.58
CA SER A 25 -5.87 14.02 31.19
C SER A 25 -5.25 14.59 29.92
N LEU A 26 -4.08 14.09 29.49
CA LEU A 26 -3.45 14.50 28.24
C LEU A 26 -4.23 13.86 27.09
N ARG A 27 -5.14 14.64 26.48
CA ARG A 27 -6.01 14.15 25.39
C ARG A 27 -5.48 14.48 24.00
N THR A 28 -4.48 15.35 23.91
CA THR A 28 -4.00 15.89 22.64
C THR A 28 -2.52 15.65 22.47
N TRP A 29 -2.09 15.42 21.23
CA TRP A 29 -0.67 15.26 20.89
C TRP A 29 0.20 16.45 21.27
N VAL A 30 -0.38 17.66 21.29
CA VAL A 30 0.32 18.89 21.71
C VAL A 30 0.73 18.83 23.17
N GLN A 31 -0.10 18.20 24.02
CA GLN A 31 0.18 18.01 25.44
C GLN A 31 1.01 16.75 25.70
N LEU A 32 0.74 15.68 24.94
CA LEU A 32 1.41 14.40 25.11
C LEU A 32 2.88 14.45 24.66
N GLY A 33 3.19 15.13 23.55
CA GLY A 33 4.55 15.22 23.01
C GLY A 33 5.59 15.73 24.03
N PRO A 34 5.38 16.91 24.64
CA PRO A 34 6.27 17.41 25.69
C PRO A 34 6.34 16.52 26.93
N ALA A 35 5.26 15.81 27.26
CA ALA A 35 5.25 14.90 28.40
C ALA A 35 6.08 13.64 28.12
N ILE A 36 6.01 13.09 26.90
CA ILE A 36 6.85 11.96 26.46
C ILE A 36 8.34 12.35 26.47
N HIS A 37 8.68 13.57 26.05
CA HIS A 37 10.06 14.06 26.09
C HIS A 37 10.64 14.25 27.49
N GLN A 38 9.79 14.28 28.53
CA GLN A 38 10.20 14.34 29.93
C GLN A 38 10.31 12.95 30.57
N LEU A 39 10.00 11.88 29.83
CA LEU A 39 10.13 10.52 30.32
C LEU A 39 11.59 10.07 30.31
N PRO A 40 11.94 9.04 31.13
CA PRO A 40 13.24 8.40 31.05
C PRO A 40 13.53 7.88 29.63
N GLU A 41 14.80 7.91 29.25
CA GLU A 41 15.26 7.51 27.92
C GLU A 41 14.83 6.07 27.58
N GLU A 42 14.90 5.15 28.54
CA GLU A 42 14.46 3.75 28.39
C GLU A 42 13.01 3.65 27.90
N VAL A 43 12.15 4.53 28.42
CA VAL A 43 10.73 4.54 28.07
C VAL A 43 10.52 5.16 26.68
N MET A 44 11.31 6.18 26.34
CA MET A 44 11.32 6.75 24.99
C MET A 44 11.79 5.72 23.96
N GLU A 45 12.79 4.90 24.29
CA GLU A 45 13.28 3.81 23.43
C GLU A 45 12.21 2.74 23.20
N VAL A 46 11.43 2.38 24.22
CA VAL A 46 10.29 1.45 24.07
C VAL A 46 9.25 2.00 23.09
N ILE A 47 8.87 3.28 23.23
CA ILE A 47 7.93 3.93 22.32
C ILE A 47 8.51 3.99 20.89
N ALA A 48 9.79 4.32 20.74
CA ALA A 48 10.45 4.36 19.45
C ALA A 48 10.52 2.98 18.79
N GLY A 49 10.82 1.93 19.56
CA GLY A 49 10.83 0.54 19.09
C GLY A 49 9.45 0.06 18.65
N ALA A 50 8.40 0.38 19.41
CA ALA A 50 7.02 0.09 19.02
C ALA A 50 6.63 0.83 17.72
N ALA A 51 6.99 2.10 17.59
CA ALA A 51 6.76 2.87 16.37
C ALA A 51 7.47 2.27 15.16
N ALA A 52 8.75 1.90 15.32
CA ALA A 52 9.54 1.25 14.28
C ALA A 52 8.93 -0.08 13.84
N THR A 53 8.50 -0.91 14.80
CA THR A 53 7.88 -2.22 14.55
C THR A 53 6.60 -2.06 13.74
N LYS A 54 5.72 -1.14 14.13
CA LYS A 54 4.48 -0.86 13.41
C LYS A 54 4.75 -0.31 12.01
N GLN A 55 5.75 0.56 11.88
CA GLN A 55 6.16 1.09 10.58
C GLN A 55 6.67 -0.02 9.66
N GLN A 56 7.48 -0.94 10.18
CA GLN A 56 7.96 -2.09 9.43
C GLN A 56 6.80 -2.98 8.97
N ALA A 57 5.88 -3.34 9.87
CA ALA A 57 4.69 -4.12 9.54
C ALA A 57 3.84 -3.45 8.45
N MET A 58 3.68 -2.12 8.52
CA MET A 58 2.95 -1.36 7.50
C MET A 58 3.63 -1.42 6.13
N GLN A 59 4.96 -1.30 6.08
CA GLN A 59 5.70 -1.43 4.82
C GLN A 59 5.60 -2.84 4.26
N GLU A 60 5.66 -3.85 5.12
CA GLU A 60 5.55 -5.25 4.71
C GLU A 60 4.16 -5.54 4.11
N CYS A 61 3.09 -5.08 4.76
CA CYS A 61 1.72 -5.15 4.23
C CYS A 61 1.61 -4.45 2.86
N LYS A 62 2.26 -3.30 2.70
CA LYS A 62 2.27 -2.56 1.42
C LYS A 62 3.01 -3.35 0.32
N CYS A 63 4.12 -4.00 0.64
CA CYS A 63 4.85 -4.85 -0.29
C CYS A 63 4.00 -6.05 -0.72
N GLN A 64 3.38 -6.75 0.24
CA GLN A 64 2.50 -7.88 -0.06
C GLN A 64 1.29 -7.49 -0.92
N ALA A 65 0.68 -6.33 -0.66
CA ALA A 65 -0.45 -5.85 -1.47
C ALA A 65 -0.04 -5.61 -2.93
N LYS A 66 1.16 -5.07 -3.17
CA LYS A 66 1.69 -4.87 -4.52
C LYS A 66 2.01 -6.20 -5.21
N GLU A 67 2.61 -7.14 -4.48
CA GLU A 67 2.91 -8.47 -5.01
C GLU A 67 1.64 -9.20 -5.45
N ARG A 68 0.61 -9.24 -4.60
CA ARG A 68 -0.71 -9.83 -4.94
C ARG A 68 -1.34 -9.18 -6.16
N HIS A 69 -1.21 -7.87 -6.31
CA HIS A 69 -1.74 -7.16 -7.47
C HIS A 69 -1.00 -7.59 -8.76
N GLN A 70 0.34 -7.67 -8.70
CA GLN A 70 1.14 -8.13 -9.84
C GLN A 70 0.84 -9.58 -10.21
N GLU A 71 0.70 -10.47 -9.23
CA GLU A 71 0.34 -11.86 -9.46
C GLU A 71 -1.02 -11.97 -10.17
N ARG A 72 -2.05 -11.27 -9.67
CA ARG A 72 -3.36 -11.23 -10.32
C ARG A 72 -3.29 -10.74 -11.76
N TRP A 73 -2.49 -9.71 -12.02
CA TRP A 73 -2.30 -9.20 -13.37
C TRP A 73 -1.63 -10.24 -14.29
N ARG A 74 -0.58 -10.91 -13.82
CA ARG A 74 0.11 -11.98 -14.57
C ARG A 74 -0.80 -13.17 -14.83
N SER A 75 -1.58 -13.60 -13.85
CA SER A 75 -2.54 -14.70 -14.00
C SER A 75 -3.63 -14.37 -15.02
N LYS A 76 -4.13 -13.13 -15.03
CA LYS A 76 -5.09 -12.67 -16.04
C LYS A 76 -4.50 -12.68 -17.46
N GLN A 77 -3.23 -12.31 -17.61
CA GLN A 77 -2.54 -12.38 -18.90
C GLN A 77 -2.36 -13.83 -19.38
N ARG A 78 -2.02 -14.76 -18.48
CA ARG A 78 -1.91 -16.20 -18.81
C ARG A 78 -3.26 -16.77 -19.24
N ALA A 79 -4.31 -16.55 -18.46
CA ALA A 79 -5.66 -17.00 -18.78
C ALA A 79 -6.14 -16.45 -20.14
N LYS A 80 -5.84 -15.19 -20.45
CA LYS A 80 -6.18 -14.60 -21.77
C LYS A 80 -5.42 -15.29 -22.91
N ARG A 81 -4.15 -15.64 -22.72
CA ARG A 81 -3.37 -16.38 -23.72
C ARG A 81 -3.92 -17.80 -23.92
N GLU A 82 -4.24 -18.48 -22.82
CA GLU A 82 -4.79 -19.84 -22.83
C GLU A 82 -6.17 -19.89 -23.51
N SER A 83 -7.03 -18.90 -23.26
CA SER A 83 -8.33 -18.79 -23.94
C SER A 83 -8.21 -18.51 -25.44
N CYS A 84 -7.20 -17.74 -25.88
CA CYS A 84 -6.94 -17.51 -27.30
C CYS A 84 -6.27 -18.70 -28.00
N SER A 85 -5.67 -19.64 -27.26
CA SER A 85 -5.07 -20.86 -27.81
C SER A 85 -6.01 -22.07 -27.83
N VAL A 86 -7.11 -22.03 -27.07
CA VAL A 86 -8.12 -23.10 -27.03
C VAL A 86 -9.15 -22.97 -28.15
N ASP A 87 -9.35 -21.76 -28.69
CA ASP A 87 -10.26 -21.46 -29.80
C ASP A 87 -9.51 -21.50 -31.14
N GLY A 88 -8.77 -22.58 -31.37
CA GLY A 88 -7.93 -22.77 -32.55
C GLY A 88 -8.16 -24.11 -33.25
N SER A 89 -9.27 -24.79 -32.97
CA SER A 89 -9.65 -26.00 -33.70
C SER A 89 -11.17 -26.13 -33.75
N ASP A 90 -11.67 -26.12 -35.00
CA ASP A 90 -13.01 -26.44 -35.50
C ASP A 90 -14.08 -25.35 -35.50
N GLY A 91 -14.26 -24.74 -36.67
CA GLY A 91 -15.40 -23.89 -37.00
C GLY A 91 -15.18 -23.10 -38.29
N GLU A 92 -15.22 -23.76 -39.45
CA GLU A 92 -15.53 -23.07 -40.72
C GLU A 92 -16.89 -22.37 -40.56
N GLY A 93 -16.89 -21.04 -40.70
CA GLY A 93 -18.07 -20.20 -40.63
C GLY A 93 -17.77 -18.86 -41.28
N ASP A 94 -18.01 -18.81 -42.59
CA ASP A 94 -18.06 -17.59 -43.41
C ASP A 94 -19.20 -16.70 -42.91
N ASP A 95 -18.96 -15.40 -42.68
CA ASP A 95 -19.93 -14.29 -42.85
C ASP A 95 -19.29 -12.93 -42.45
N ASP A 96 -18.81 -12.24 -43.48
CA ASP A 96 -19.00 -10.83 -43.87
C ASP A 96 -19.16 -9.65 -42.86
N ASP A 97 -18.55 -8.54 -43.31
CA ASP A 97 -18.84 -7.12 -43.08
C ASP A 97 -18.30 -6.36 -41.85
N GLY A 98 -17.57 -5.27 -42.14
CA GLY A 98 -17.43 -4.14 -41.21
C GLY A 98 -16.03 -3.57 -40.96
N ASP A 99 -15.34 -3.11 -42.01
CA ASP A 99 -14.24 -2.15 -41.89
C ASP A 99 -14.70 -0.89 -41.12
N THR A 100 -14.10 -0.59 -39.96
CA THR A 100 -13.98 0.78 -39.42
C THR A 100 -13.01 0.82 -38.23
N SER A 101 -11.70 0.81 -38.50
CA SER A 101 -10.74 1.36 -37.51
C SER A 101 -9.39 1.80 -38.09
N ALA A 102 -9.20 1.73 -39.41
CA ALA A 102 -7.95 2.09 -40.07
C ALA A 102 -7.87 3.57 -40.50
N GLU A 103 -8.47 4.51 -39.76
CA GLU A 103 -8.44 5.95 -40.12
C GLU A 103 -7.82 6.87 -39.06
N TYR A 104 -6.92 6.38 -38.20
CA TYR A 104 -6.17 7.26 -37.28
C TYR A 104 -4.66 7.00 -37.30
N MET A 105 -4.07 6.86 -38.49
CA MET A 105 -2.60 6.90 -38.65
C MET A 105 -2.18 7.63 -39.94
N ARG A 106 -2.81 8.75 -40.27
CA ARG A 106 -2.23 9.70 -41.24
C ARG A 106 -1.60 10.87 -40.47
N LEU A 107 -0.33 10.71 -40.15
CA LEU A 107 0.55 11.80 -39.77
C LEU A 107 0.91 12.59 -41.05
N PRO A 108 0.90 13.93 -41.03
CA PRO A 108 1.40 14.71 -42.14
C PRO A 108 2.93 14.59 -42.20
N THR A 109 3.46 14.04 -43.30
CA THR A 109 4.87 14.20 -43.69
C THR A 109 5.03 15.57 -44.32
N ASP A 110 5.77 16.44 -43.63
CA ASP A 110 6.26 17.72 -44.10
C ASP A 110 7.64 17.51 -44.78
N GLU A 111 7.75 18.05 -46.01
CA GLU A 111 8.89 18.20 -46.94
C GLU A 111 9.71 16.97 -47.41
#